data_AF-A0A6L6C0K2-F1
#
_entry.id   AF-A0A6L6C0K2-F1
#
_cell.length_a   1.000
_cell.length_b   1.000
_cell.length_c   1.000
_cell.angle_alpha   90.00
_cell.angle_beta   90.00
_cell.angle_gamma   90.00
#
_symmetry.space_group_name_H-M   'P 1'
#
loop_
_entity.id
_entity.type
_entity.pdbx_description
1 polymer ?
#
loop_
_entity_poly.entity_id
_entity_poly.type
_entity_poly.pdbx_seq_one_letter_code
_entity_poly.pdbx_strand_id
1 'polypeptide(L)' 'MALYRDHAVILRTQKLGEADRIITLFTKEHGRVRAVAKGVRRT' A
#
# COMPACT_ATOMS: atom_id res chain seq x y z
N MET A 1 -15.54 -3.14 8.78
CA MET A 1 -14.28 -2.41 8.53
C MET A 1 -14.58 -1.34 7.49
N ALA A 2 -14.54 -0.06 7.85
CA ALA A 2 -14.91 1.01 6.92
C ALA A 2 -13.78 1.22 5.89
N LEU A 3 -14.14 1.25 4.61
CA LEU A 3 -13.25 1.71 3.55
C LEU A 3 -13.14 3.23 3.68
N TYR A 4 -11.91 3.73 3.75
CA TYR A 4 -11.62 5.15 3.69
C TYR A 4 -10.79 5.44 2.45
N ARG A 5 -10.90 6.69 1.97
CA ARG A 5 -10.18 7.17 0.80
C ARG A 5 -9.21 8.24 1.27
N ASP A 6 -7.98 8.16 0.82
CA ASP A 6 -6.96 9.15 1.15
C ASP A 6 -6.03 9.34 -0.06
N HIS A 7 -5.38 10.49 -0.12
CA HIS A 7 -4.29 10.77 -1.03
C HIS A 7 -2.97 10.38 -0.37
N ALA A 8 -2.18 9.57 -1.08
CA ALA A 8 -0.92 9.09 -0.54
C ALA A 8 0.17 9.01 -1.59
N VAL A 9 1.41 9.22 -1.13
CA VAL A 9 2.61 8.98 -1.92
C VAL A 9 3.28 7.69 -1.46
N ILE A 10 3.83 6.93 -2.41
CA ILE A 10 4.58 5.70 -2.11
C ILE A 10 5.98 6.08 -1.67
N LEU A 11 6.34 5.70 -0.44
CA LEU A 11 7.70 5.87 0.07
C LEU A 11 8.58 4.66 -0.26
N ARG A 12 8.01 3.45 -0.19
CA ARG A 12 8.75 2.20 -0.42
C ARG A 12 7.81 1.08 -0.85
N THR A 13 8.29 0.22 -1.75
CA THR A 13 7.66 -1.05 -2.08
C THR A 13 8.59 -2.22 -1.75
N GLN A 14 8.04 -3.27 -1.16
CA GLN A 14 8.75 -4.51 -0.84
C GLN A 14 7.96 -5.70 -1.38
N LYS A 15 8.64 -6.75 -1.84
CA LYS A 15 7.98 -8.00 -2.25
C LYS A 15 7.47 -8.69 -0.99
N LEU A 16 6.19 -9.05 -0.97
CA LEU A 16 5.61 -9.91 0.06
C LEU A 16 5.58 -11.37 -0.40
N GLY A 17 5.33 -11.58 -1.69
CA GLY A 17 5.35 -12.88 -2.34
C GLY A 17 5.51 -12.71 -3.85
N GLU A 18 5.13 -13.74 -4.61
CA GLU A 18 5.20 -13.70 -6.07
C GLU A 18 4.27 -12.65 -6.68
N ALA A 19 3.02 -12.60 -6.19
CA ALA A 19 1.97 -11.72 -6.70
C ALA A 19 1.78 -10.42 -5.90
N ASP A 20 2.24 -10.40 -4.64
CA ASP A 20 1.87 -9.38 -3.65
C ASP A 20 3.05 -8.50 -3.24
N ARG A 21 2.75 -7.25 -2.87
CA ARG A 21 3.75 -6.30 -2.35
C ARG A 21 3.29 -5.65 -1.05
N ILE A 22 4.21 -5.43 -0.13
CA ILE A 22 4.03 -4.47 0.96
C ILE A 22 4.39 -3.09 0.44
N ILE A 23 3.51 -2.12 0.65
CA ILE A 23 3.71 -0.72 0.28
C ILE A 23 3.69 0.12 1.55
N THR A 24 4.72 0.93 1.72
CA THR A 24 4.74 2.00 2.72
C THR A 24 4.30 3.29 2.04
N LEU A 25 3.21 3.85 2.53
CA LEU A 25 2.53 5.03 2.02
C LEU A 25 2.67 6.16 3.04
N PHE A 26 2.84 7.38 2.58
CA PHE A 26 2.61 8.57 3.39
C PHE A 26 1.33 9.22 2.90
N THR A 27 0.33 9.19 3.75
CA THR A 27 -1.01 9.69 3.49
C THR A 27 -1.17 11.08 4.08
N LYS A 28 -2.08 11.89 3.52
CA LYS A 28 -2.29 13.26 3.98
C LYS A 28 -2.91 13.30 5.38
N GLU A 29 -3.91 12.46 5.63
CA GLU A 29 -4.72 12.54 6.86
C GLU A 29 -4.26 11.53 7.93
N HIS A 30 -3.64 10.40 7.54
CA HIS A 30 -3.27 9.31 8.47
C HIS A 30 -1.75 9.14 8.65
N GLY A 31 -0.95 10.00 8.01
CA GLY A 31 0.51 9.91 8.06
C GLY A 31 1.05 8.62 7.43
N ARG A 32 2.08 8.02 8.04
CA ARG A 32 2.77 6.84 7.48
C ARG A 32 1.99 5.55 7.72
N VAL A 33 1.51 4.94 6.64
CA VAL A 33 0.73 3.70 6.65
C VAL A 33 1.49 2.59 5.92
N ARG A 34 1.43 1.35 6.44
CA ARG A 34 1.88 0.15 5.72
C ARG A 34 0.67 -0.67 5.29
N ALA A 35 0.61 -1.00 4.01
CA ALA A 35 -0.49 -1.76 3.42
C ALA A 35 0.03 -2.91 2.54
N VAL A 36 -0.80 -3.94 2.37
CA VAL A 36 -0.54 -5.04 1.43
C VAL A 36 -1.31 -4.79 0.15
N ALA A 37 -0.58 -4.62 -0.95
CA ALA A 37 -1.12 -4.62 -2.30
C ALA A 37 -1.16 -6.07 -2.81
N LYS A 38 -2.33 -6.70 -2.65
CA LYS A 38 -2.59 -8.05 -3.13
C LYS A 38 -2.74 -8.06 -4.66
N GLY A 39 -2.16 -9.05 -5.33
CA GLY A 39 -2.32 -9.30 -6.76
C GLY A 39 -1.70 -8.26 -7.69
N VAL A 40 -0.87 -7.34 -7.18
CA VAL A 40 -0.32 -6.23 -7.98
C VAL A 40 0.59 -6.67 -9.14
N ARG A 41 1.05 -7.92 -9.14
CA ARG A 41 1.84 -8.51 -10.25
C ARG A 41 1.06 -9.48 -11.13
N ARG A 42 -0.23 -9.73 -10.89
CA ARG A 42 -1.08 -10.51 -11.80
C ARG A 42 -1.56 -9.60 -12.92
N THR A 43 -0.67 -9.32 -13.87
CA THR A 43 -0.97 -8.73 -15.18
C THR A 43 -0.73 -9.78 -16.24
#